data_AF-A0A956L279-F1
#
_entry.id   AF-A0A956L279-F1
#
_cell.length_a   1.000
_cell.length_b   1.000
_cell.length_c   1.000
_cell.angle_alpha   90.00
_cell.angle_beta   90.00
_cell.angle_gamma   90.00
#
_symmetry.space_group_name_H-M   'P 1'
#
loop_
_entity.id
_entity.type
_entity.pdbx_description
1 polymer ?
#
loop_
_entity_poly.entity_id
_entity_poly.type
_entity_poly.pdbx_seq_one_letter_code
_entity_poly.pdbx_strand_id
1 'polypeptide(L)'
;EQLRDDQFAAYRSFRLIEQKALDLDLGKKAEVKFRSGNRLALSLMGNDDTRLKLHADLSSRDGKKSLLGTDYSMEDGGVLMIGAGKFEDGKLFFAIQCARSG
;
A
#
# COMPACT_ATOMS: atom_id res chain seq x y z
N GLU A 1 34.69 8.33 7.16
CA GLU A 1 33.99 7.08 6.78
C GLU A 1 32.56 7.43 6.37
N GLN A 2 32.32 7.48 5.06
CA GLN A 2 31.00 7.74 4.48
C GLN A 2 30.13 6.48 4.59
N LEU A 3 28.95 6.64 5.20
CA LEU A 3 27.70 5.94 4.85
C LEU A 3 27.82 4.44 4.52
N ARG A 4 28.18 3.61 5.51
CA ARG A 4 27.79 2.19 5.55
C ARG A 4 26.40 2.04 6.16
N ASP A 5 25.47 2.89 5.76
CA ASP A 5 24.10 2.83 6.27
C ASP A 5 23.35 1.74 5.49
N ASP A 6 23.26 0.57 6.12
CA ASP A 6 22.55 -0.66 5.71
C ASP A 6 21.07 -0.43 5.34
N GLN A 7 20.55 0.77 5.61
CA GLN A 7 19.15 1.14 5.40
C GLN A 7 18.75 1.16 3.92
N PHE A 8 19.71 1.41 3.01
CA PHE A 8 19.44 1.53 1.57
C PHE A 8 19.78 0.27 0.76
N ALA A 9 20.60 -0.66 1.28
CA ALA A 9 20.92 -1.92 0.61
C ALA A 9 19.67 -2.77 0.36
N ALA A 10 18.70 -2.71 1.27
CA ALA A 10 17.42 -3.42 1.17
C ALA A 10 16.47 -2.90 0.06
N TYR A 11 16.82 -1.81 -0.64
CA TYR A 11 16.09 -1.32 -1.81
C TYR A 11 16.78 -1.68 -3.13
N ARG A 12 17.97 -2.33 -3.11
CA ARG A 12 18.69 -2.72 -4.34
C ARG A 12 17.99 -3.82 -5.15
N SER A 13 17.15 -4.62 -4.51
CA SER A 13 16.31 -5.59 -5.17
C SER A 13 14.92 -5.62 -4.50
N PHE A 14 13.90 -5.29 -5.29
CA PHE A 14 12.51 -5.53 -4.94
C PHE A 14 11.85 -6.27 -6.07
N ARG A 15 10.96 -7.20 -5.72
CA ARG A 15 10.12 -7.90 -6.69
C ARG A 15 8.68 -7.46 -6.47
N LEU A 16 8.09 -6.84 -7.48
CA LEU A 16 6.66 -6.56 -7.48
C LEU A 16 5.90 -7.88 -7.59
N ILE A 17 5.16 -8.23 -6.55
CA ILE A 17 4.39 -9.49 -6.52
C ILE A 17 3.05 -9.31 -7.25
N GLU A 18 2.43 -8.16 -7.06
CA GLU A 18 1.12 -7.85 -7.60
C GLU A 18 0.88 -6.34 -7.62
N GLN A 19 0.16 -5.88 -8.65
CA GLN A 19 -0.34 -4.52 -8.79
C GLN A 19 -1.86 -4.51 -8.86
N LYS A 20 -2.48 -3.52 -8.23
CA LYS A 20 -3.93 -3.25 -8.30
C LYS A 20 -4.16 -1.78 -8.61
N ALA A 21 -5.19 -1.51 -9.39
CA ALA A 21 -5.75 -0.17 -9.56
C ALA A 21 -7.10 -0.13 -8.84
N LEU A 22 -7.33 0.93 -8.06
CA LEU A 22 -8.57 1.13 -7.33
C LEU A 22 -9.05 2.56 -7.52
N ASP A 23 -10.32 2.68 -7.92
CA ASP A 23 -11.04 3.94 -7.90
C ASP A 23 -11.67 4.12 -6.53
N LEU A 24 -11.42 5.27 -5.91
CA LEU A 24 -11.84 5.56 -4.54
C LEU A 24 -12.93 6.63 -4.51
N ASP A 25 -14.04 6.29 -3.86
CA ASP A 25 -15.16 7.20 -3.58
C ASP A 25 -15.12 7.68 -2.13
N LEU A 26 -15.48 8.95 -1.90
CA LEU A 26 -15.55 9.51 -0.57
C LEU A 26 -16.59 8.78 0.29
N GLY A 27 -16.20 8.38 1.50
CA GLY A 27 -17.08 7.67 2.44
C GLY A 27 -17.39 6.22 2.06
N LYS A 28 -16.82 5.70 0.96
CA LYS A 28 -16.89 4.27 0.62
C LYS A 28 -15.56 3.58 0.90
N LYS A 29 -15.67 2.30 1.26
CA LYS A 29 -14.55 1.40 1.45
C LYS A 29 -14.34 0.58 0.17
N ALA A 30 -13.18 0.71 -0.44
CA ALA A 30 -12.71 -0.21 -1.48
C ALA A 30 -11.94 -1.35 -0.83
N GLU A 31 -12.16 -2.59 -1.26
CA GLU A 31 -11.42 -3.75 -0.76
C GLU A 31 -10.81 -4.52 -1.92
N VAL A 32 -9.55 -4.94 -1.74
CA VAL A 32 -8.84 -5.77 -2.69
C VAL A 32 -8.19 -6.96 -1.99
N LYS A 33 -8.33 -8.13 -2.60
CA LYS A 33 -7.65 -9.35 -2.17
C LYS A 33 -6.43 -9.61 -3.06
N PHE A 34 -5.27 -9.81 -2.45
CA PHE A 34 -4.04 -10.18 -3.14
C PHE A 34 -3.96 -11.68 -3.38
N ARG A 35 -3.09 -12.10 -4.31
CA ARG A 35 -2.71 -13.49 -4.57
C ARG A 35 -2.13 -14.19 -3.35
N SER A 36 -1.49 -13.45 -2.45
CA SER A 36 -1.05 -13.99 -1.15
C SER A 36 -2.22 -14.38 -0.23
N GLY A 37 -3.45 -13.96 -0.56
CA GLY A 37 -4.66 -14.15 0.24
C GLY A 37 -4.97 -13.00 1.19
N ASN A 38 -4.00 -12.14 1.49
CA ASN A 38 -4.20 -10.93 2.30
C ASN A 38 -5.22 -10.00 1.64
N ARG A 39 -5.88 -9.17 2.46
CA ARG A 39 -6.85 -8.19 1.98
C ARG A 39 -6.41 -6.80 2.39
N LEU A 40 -6.48 -5.85 1.48
CA LEU A 40 -6.36 -4.43 1.81
C LEU A 40 -7.71 -3.76 1.62
N ALA A 41 -8.10 -3.02 2.65
CA ALA A 41 -9.16 -2.05 2.60
C ALA A 41 -8.59 -0.64 2.48
N LEU A 42 -9.15 0.17 1.58
CA LEU A 42 -8.86 1.59 1.44
C LEU A 42 -10.15 2.38 1.61
N SER A 43 -10.09 3.41 2.45
CA SER A 43 -11.18 4.37 2.61
C SER A 43 -10.67 5.77 2.30
N LEU A 44 -11.35 6.48 1.40
CA LEU A 44 -11.09 7.90 1.17
C LEU A 44 -11.72 8.70 2.32
N MET A 45 -10.85 9.27 3.16
CA MET A 45 -11.23 10.07 4.34
C MET A 45 -11.51 11.52 3.97
N GLY A 46 -10.91 11.99 2.88
CA GLY A 46 -11.06 13.34 2.36
C GLY A 46 -10.03 13.59 1.27
N ASN A 47 -10.12 14.74 0.63
CA ASN A 47 -9.19 15.17 -0.40
C ASN A 47 -9.08 16.70 -0.36
N ASP A 48 -7.94 17.20 -0.83
CA ASP A 48 -7.78 18.60 -1.23
C ASP A 48 -7.49 18.67 -2.74
N ASP A 49 -7.17 19.85 -3.26
CA ASP A 49 -6.97 20.08 -4.70
C ASP A 49 -5.84 19.22 -5.31
N THR A 50 -4.93 18.68 -4.48
CA THR A 50 -3.74 17.97 -4.95
C THR A 50 -3.55 16.60 -4.33
N ARG A 51 -4.20 16.31 -3.20
CA ARG A 51 -3.94 15.11 -2.40
C ARG A 51 -5.19 14.38 -1.97
N LEU A 52 -5.08 13.07 -1.94
CA LEU A 52 -6.00 12.14 -1.29
C LEU A 52 -5.55 11.93 0.17
N LYS A 53 -6.50 11.86 1.10
CA LYS A 53 -6.29 11.39 2.49
C LYS A 53 -6.96 10.03 2.63
N LEU A 54 -6.16 9.00 2.91
CA LEU A 54 -6.59 7.62 2.86
C LEU A 54 -6.35 6.93 4.19
N HIS A 55 -7.31 6.12 4.60
CA HIS A 55 -7.10 5.08 5.62
C HIS A 55 -6.87 3.75 4.92
N ALA A 56 -5.75 3.09 5.20
CA ALA A 56 -5.41 1.76 4.72
C ALA A 56 -5.44 0.75 5.88
N ASP A 57 -6.23 -0.31 5.74
CA ASP A 57 -6.23 -1.46 6.65
C ASP A 57 -5.88 -2.76 5.89
N LEU A 58 -4.71 -3.32 6.20
CA LEU A 58 -4.27 -4.61 5.69
C LEU A 58 -4.63 -5.69 6.71
N SER A 59 -5.31 -6.74 6.27
CA SER A 59 -5.66 -7.88 7.10
C SER A 59 -5.04 -9.20 6.63
N SER A 60 -5.03 -10.17 7.53
CA SER A 60 -4.63 -11.56 7.30
C SER A 60 -5.46 -12.24 6.21
N ARG A 61 -4.99 -13.41 5.77
CA ARG A 61 -5.64 -14.15 4.66
C ARG A 61 -7.09 -14.54 4.94
N ASP A 62 -7.46 -14.69 6.20
CA ASP A 62 -8.82 -14.97 6.67
C ASP A 62 -9.63 -13.69 6.99
N GLY A 63 -9.02 -12.51 6.89
CA GLY A 63 -9.64 -11.22 7.15
C GLY A 63 -9.89 -10.91 8.64
N LYS A 64 -9.45 -11.77 9.56
CA LYS A 64 -9.79 -11.64 10.99
C LYS A 64 -8.80 -10.79 11.78
N LYS A 65 -7.53 -10.76 11.35
CA LYS A 65 -6.47 -10.03 12.05
C LYS A 65 -6.03 -8.85 11.20
N SER A 66 -6.16 -7.63 11.74
CA SER A 66 -5.49 -6.45 11.17
C SER A 66 -3.98 -6.59 11.38
N LEU A 67 -3.23 -6.45 10.30
CA LEU A 67 -1.78 -6.50 10.23
C LEU A 67 -1.18 -5.09 10.18
N LEU A 68 -1.92 -4.14 9.61
CA LEU A 68 -1.57 -2.72 9.51
C LEU A 68 -2.86 -1.93 9.41
N GLY A 69 -2.96 -0.83 10.17
CA GLY A 69 -3.96 0.21 9.99
C GLY A 69 -3.24 1.56 10.00
N THR A 70 -3.33 2.35 8.93
CA THR A 70 -2.58 3.61 8.84
C THR A 70 -3.30 4.65 7.99
N ASP A 71 -3.19 5.90 8.43
CA ASP A 71 -3.62 7.06 7.66
C ASP A 71 -2.43 7.67 6.95
N TYR A 72 -2.60 7.99 5.67
CA TYR A 72 -1.58 8.68 4.89
C TYR A 72 -2.21 9.60 3.86
N SER A 73 -1.41 10.53 3.36
CA SER A 73 -1.82 11.42 2.28
C SER A 73 -0.86 11.31 1.11
N MET A 74 -1.40 11.18 -0.10
CA MET A 74 -0.62 11.09 -1.33
C MET A 74 -1.28 11.90 -2.44
N GLU A 75 -0.53 12.19 -3.50
CA GLU A 75 -1.06 12.82 -4.70
C GLU A 75 -2.14 11.94 -5.35
N ASP A 76 -3.11 12.56 -6.01
CA ASP A 76 -4.09 11.83 -6.82
C ASP A 76 -3.39 11.07 -7.95
N GLY A 77 -3.77 9.82 -8.19
CA GLY A 77 -3.06 8.90 -9.09
C GLY A 77 -1.77 8.30 -8.52
N GLY A 78 -1.43 8.61 -7.25
CA GLY A 78 -0.26 8.09 -6.55
C GLY A 78 -0.29 6.58 -6.31
N VAL A 79 0.89 6.04 -5.97
CA VAL A 79 1.09 4.61 -5.71
C VAL A 79 1.42 4.38 -4.23
N LEU A 80 0.58 3.63 -3.54
CA LEU A 80 0.89 3.09 -2.22
C LEU A 80 1.76 1.83 -2.36
N MET A 81 2.88 1.80 -1.66
CA MET A 81 3.73 0.62 -1.54
C MET A 81 3.67 0.04 -0.11
N ILE A 82 3.24 -1.21 0.02
CA ILE A 82 3.19 -1.91 1.32
C ILE A 82 4.26 -2.99 1.36
N GLY A 83 5.19 -2.90 2.32
CA GLY A 83 6.21 -3.92 2.56
C GLY A 83 5.62 -5.16 3.24
N ALA A 84 5.77 -6.33 2.63
CA ALA A 84 5.19 -7.60 3.09
C ALA A 84 6.17 -8.48 3.88
N GLY A 85 7.47 -8.17 3.86
CA GLY A 85 8.51 -8.93 4.58
C GLY A 85 9.82 -9.04 3.80
N LYS A 86 10.77 -9.81 4.34
CA LYS A 86 12.03 -10.17 3.66
C LYS A 86 11.82 -11.45 2.84
N PHE A 87 12.37 -11.51 1.62
CA PHE A 87 12.39 -12.72 0.78
C PHE A 87 13.72 -12.79 0.04
N GLU A 88 14.46 -13.90 0.21
CA GLU A 88 15.71 -14.19 -0.52
C GLU A 88 16.62 -12.95 -0.67
N ASP A 89 16.96 -12.32 0.46
CA ASP A 89 17.79 -11.11 0.58
C ASP A 89 17.18 -9.77 0.10
N GLY A 90 15.93 -9.74 -0.38
CA GLY A 90 15.19 -8.54 -0.77
C GLY A 90 13.97 -8.22 0.11
N LYS A 91 13.32 -7.07 -0.14
CA LYS A 91 12.02 -6.70 0.47
C LYS A 91 10.88 -7.03 -0.49
N LEU A 92 9.85 -7.73 -0.01
CA LEU A 92 8.60 -7.99 -0.73
C LEU A 92 7.71 -6.75 -0.66
N PHE A 93 7.18 -6.30 -1.80
CA PHE A 93 6.25 -5.16 -1.85
C PHE A 93 4.97 -5.50 -2.62
N PHE A 94 3.86 -4.96 -2.13
CA PHE A 94 2.63 -4.76 -2.90
C PHE A 94 2.59 -3.30 -3.38
N ALA A 95 2.21 -3.07 -4.64
CA ALA A 95 2.01 -1.71 -5.16
C ALA A 95 0.54 -1.53 -5.58
N ILE A 96 -0.05 -0.40 -5.19
CA ILE A 96 -1.46 -0.12 -5.43
C ILE A 96 -1.57 1.30 -5.92
N GLN A 97 -1.98 1.44 -7.17
CA GLN A 97 -2.28 2.75 -7.74
C GLN A 97 -3.70 3.12 -7.31
N CYS A 98 -3.84 4.29 -6.70
CA CYS A 98 -5.14 4.80 -6.30
C CYS A 98 -5.42 6.06 -7.11
N ALA A 99 -6.60 6.12 -7.70
CA ALA A 99 -7.10 7.30 -8.37
C ALA A 99 -8.50 7.62 -7.84
N ARG A 100 -8.88 8.89 -7.91
CA ARG A 100 -10.27 9.28 -7.69
C ARG A 100 -11.14 8.80 -8.86
N SER A 101 -12.33 8.29 -8.56
CA SER A 101 -13.38 8.03 -9.55
C SER A 101 -13.83 9.34 -10.20
N GLY A 102 -13.76 9.42 -11.53
CA GLY A 102 -14.32 10.55 -12.30
C GLY A 102 -15.84 10.60 -12.30
#